data_AF-A0A7L2YN36-F1
#
_entry.id   AF-A0A7L2YN36-F1
#
_cell.length_a   1.000
_cell.length_b   1.000
_cell.length_c   1.000
_cell.angle_alpha   90.00
_cell.angle_beta   90.00
_cell.angle_gamma   90.00
#
_symmetry.space_group_name_H-M   'P 1'
#
loop_
_entity.id
_entity.type
_entity.pdbx_description
1 polymer ?
#
loop_
_entity_poly.entity_id
_entity_poly.type
_entity_poly.pdbx_seq_one_letter_code
_entity_poly.pdbx_strand_id
1 'polypeptide(L)'
;PLISASRWLLKRGELYLLLSEEAGIFRRGAGRLCYLFLFNDVLIITKKKSEESYTVMNYATLDQITVEKMENTDPPSPTHSKAGSSVPARGYLLRVVMERDSEGRREEVVLSAETLSDRARWIAALMHREREKPDTTPKGELSQVEITRAYVAKEADEISLQQTDVVLVLGGEDG
;
A
#
# COMPACT_ATOMS: atom_id res chain seq x y z
N PRO A 1 8.19 16.63 15.70
CA PRO A 1 8.29 17.65 14.63
C PRO A 1 8.10 17.01 13.24
N LEU A 2 7.37 17.66 12.32
CA LEU A 2 7.19 17.15 10.93
C LEU A 2 8.45 17.31 10.05
N ILE A 3 9.43 18.09 10.52
CA ILE A 3 10.73 18.26 9.87
C ILE A 3 11.79 17.72 10.83
N SER A 4 12.64 16.80 10.36
CA SER A 4 13.77 16.22 11.08
C SER A 4 14.94 16.01 10.12
N ALA A 5 16.18 16.23 10.58
CA ALA A 5 17.38 16.06 9.76
C ALA A 5 17.70 14.58 9.43
N SER A 6 17.17 13.63 10.21
CA SER A 6 17.32 12.19 10.01
C SER A 6 16.18 11.57 9.19
N ARG A 7 15.23 12.39 8.73
CA ARG A 7 14.04 11.93 8.03
C ARG A 7 14.30 11.85 6.53
N TRP A 8 14.12 10.66 5.98
CA TRP A 8 14.23 10.40 4.55
C TRP A 8 13.00 9.65 4.04
N LEU A 9 12.63 9.93 2.79
CA LEU A 9 11.40 9.42 2.19
C LEU A 9 11.63 7.99 1.70
N LEU A 10 10.87 7.04 2.24
CA LEU A 10 10.84 5.62 1.84
C LEU A 10 9.99 5.40 0.59
N LYS A 11 8.74 5.88 0.60
CA LYS A 11 7.79 5.73 -0.51
C LYS A 11 6.82 6.90 -0.54
N ARG A 12 6.32 7.24 -1.73
CA ARG A 12 5.21 8.16 -1.91
C ARG A 12 4.31 7.70 -3.05
N GLY A 13 3.02 8.05 -3.00
CA GLY A 13 2.10 7.70 -4.07
C GLY A 13 0.64 7.90 -3.71
N GLU A 14 -0.21 7.68 -4.71
CA GLU A 14 -1.67 7.85 -4.61
C GLU A 14 -2.34 6.53 -4.24
N LEU A 15 -3.30 6.60 -3.32
CA LEU A 15 -4.18 5.49 -2.96
C LEU A 15 -5.62 6.00 -2.83
N TYR A 16 -6.59 5.13 -3.06
CA TYR A 16 -7.99 5.47 -2.81
C TYR A 16 -8.31 5.23 -1.33
N LEU A 17 -8.84 6.25 -0.66
CA LEU A 17 -9.34 6.14 0.71
C LEU A 17 -10.81 5.67 0.66
N LEU A 18 -11.08 4.44 1.09
CA LEU A 18 -12.42 3.85 0.99
C LEU A 18 -13.28 4.17 2.21
N LEU A 19 -12.82 3.83 3.41
CA LEU A 19 -13.58 3.99 4.67
C LEU A 19 -12.65 4.15 5.88
N SER A 20 -13.18 4.78 6.93
CA SER A 20 -12.67 4.72 8.30
C SER A 20 -13.86 4.30 9.16
N GLU A 21 -13.78 3.12 9.78
CA GLU A 21 -14.89 2.48 10.51
C GLU A 21 -15.28 3.27 11.78
N GLU A 22 -14.34 4.02 12.36
CA GLU A 22 -14.57 4.79 13.58
C GLU A 22 -14.76 6.29 13.33
N ALA A 23 -15.14 7.01 14.38
CA ALA A 23 -15.61 8.38 14.35
C ALA A 23 -14.59 9.48 13.92
N GLY A 24 -13.56 9.16 13.13
CA GLY A 24 -12.37 9.98 12.88
C GLY A 24 -12.41 10.96 11.70
N ILE A 25 -11.27 11.61 11.47
CA ILE A 25 -11.02 12.66 10.47
C ILE A 25 -11.21 12.11 9.05
N PHE A 26 -10.91 10.82 8.83
CA PHE A 26 -11.02 10.18 7.52
C PHE A 26 -12.44 9.89 7.05
N ARG A 27 -13.45 9.94 7.94
CA ARG A 27 -14.86 9.75 7.54
C ARG A 27 -15.34 10.74 6.48
N ARG A 28 -14.84 11.99 6.48
CA ARG A 28 -15.18 13.00 5.45
C ARG A 28 -14.42 12.81 4.13
N GLY A 29 -13.43 11.90 4.13
CA GLY A 29 -12.54 11.63 3.02
C GLY A 29 -12.86 10.38 2.21
N ALA A 30 -13.81 9.54 2.66
CA ALA A 30 -14.21 8.31 1.97
C ALA A 30 -14.56 8.56 0.49
N GLY A 31 -14.07 7.68 -0.39
CA GLY A 31 -14.23 7.77 -1.84
C GLY A 31 -13.31 8.76 -2.55
N ARG A 32 -12.23 9.23 -1.91
CA ARG A 32 -11.28 10.19 -2.50
C ARG A 32 -9.88 9.61 -2.68
N LEU A 33 -9.16 10.12 -3.68
CA LEU A 33 -7.72 9.94 -3.78
C LEU A 33 -7.03 10.64 -2.61
N CYS A 34 -6.14 9.92 -1.93
CA CYS A 34 -5.19 10.47 -0.98
C CYS A 34 -3.77 10.23 -1.50
N TYR A 35 -2.84 11.07 -1.04
CA TYR A 35 -1.42 10.94 -1.38
C TYR A 35 -0.65 10.68 -0.08
N LEU A 36 0.06 9.56 -0.05
CA LEU A 36 0.83 9.14 1.11
C LEU A 36 2.28 9.56 0.95
N PHE A 37 2.88 10.02 2.04
CA PHE A 37 4.32 10.15 2.19
C PHE A 37 4.76 9.27 3.34
N LEU A 38 5.48 8.21 3.02
CA LEU A 38 6.08 7.31 3.99
C LEU A 38 7.55 7.67 4.14
N PHE A 39 7.93 8.07 5.34
CA PHE A 39 9.32 8.28 5.74
C PHE A 39 9.77 7.14 6.64
N ASN A 40 11.07 7.08 6.91
CA ASN A 40 11.67 6.09 7.80
C ASN A 40 11.13 6.05 9.24
N ASP A 41 10.42 7.09 9.69
CA ASP A 41 9.88 7.18 11.05
C ASP A 41 8.39 7.59 11.13
N VAL A 42 7.78 8.05 10.03
CA VAL A 42 6.41 8.60 10.03
C VAL A 42 5.69 8.30 8.72
N LEU A 43 4.40 7.96 8.82
CA LEU A 43 3.48 7.99 7.69
C LEU A 43 2.65 9.27 7.74
N ILE A 44 2.57 9.98 6.63
CA ILE A 44 1.72 11.16 6.47
C ILE A 44 0.69 10.89 5.39
N ILE A 45 -0.59 11.00 5.74
CA ILE A 45 -1.70 10.88 4.80
C ILE A 45 -2.18 12.28 4.44
N THR A 46 -2.26 12.56 3.14
CA THR A 46 -2.60 13.90 2.64
C THR A 46 -3.70 13.87 1.60
N LYS A 47 -4.35 15.02 1.43
CA LYS A 47 -5.20 15.34 0.30
C LYS A 47 -4.43 16.26 -0.66
N LYS A 48 -4.28 15.84 -1.92
CA LYS A 48 -3.68 16.65 -2.97
C LYS A 48 -4.57 17.86 -3.29
N LYS A 49 -3.98 19.06 -3.32
CA LYS A 49 -4.61 20.32 -3.76
C LYS A 49 -4.16 20.73 -5.16
N SER A 50 -2.87 20.54 -5.45
CA SER A 50 -2.25 20.73 -6.76
C SER A 50 -1.06 19.76 -6.88
N GLU A 51 -0.30 19.81 -7.99
CA GLU A 51 0.88 18.93 -8.17
C GLU A 51 1.91 19.05 -7.04
N GLU A 52 2.10 20.26 -6.51
CA GLU A 52 3.10 20.57 -5.49
C GLU A 52 2.50 20.92 -4.12
N SER A 53 1.16 20.91 -3.98
CA SER A 53 0.49 21.30 -2.73
C SER A 53 -0.39 20.18 -2.19
N TYR A 54 -0.16 19.85 -0.92
CA TYR A 54 -0.85 18.80 -0.18
C TYR A 54 -1.36 19.35 1.15
N THR A 55 -2.53 18.89 1.59
CA THR A 55 -3.04 19.17 2.93
C THR A 55 -2.94 17.91 3.76
N VAL A 56 -2.20 17.97 4.86
CA VAL A 56 -2.09 16.87 5.82
C VAL A 56 -3.47 16.60 6.40
N MET A 57 -3.91 15.35 6.29
CA MET A 57 -5.15 14.88 6.89
C MET A 57 -4.88 14.28 8.26
N ASN A 58 -3.90 13.38 8.34
CA ASN A 58 -3.39 12.82 9.58
C ASN A 58 -1.97 12.29 9.39
N TYR A 59 -1.29 11.98 10.49
CA TYR A 59 0.00 11.30 10.49
C TYR A 59 0.17 10.48 11.77
N ALA A 60 1.01 9.45 11.70
CA ALA A 60 1.42 8.67 12.86
C ALA A 60 2.87 8.21 12.66
N THR A 61 3.60 8.06 13.76
CA THR A 61 4.95 7.47 13.72
C THR A 61 4.84 5.98 13.41
N LEU A 62 5.84 5.40 12.72
CA LEU A 62 5.76 4.02 12.25
C LEU A 62 5.67 2.99 13.39
N ASP A 63 6.10 3.34 14.60
CA ASP A 63 5.94 2.48 15.77
C ASP A 63 4.52 2.44 16.32
N GLN A 64 3.65 3.37 15.88
CA GLN A 64 2.23 3.43 16.22
C GLN A 64 1.35 2.93 15.07
N ILE A 65 1.94 2.32 14.04
CA ILE A 65 1.23 1.86 12.85
C ILE A 65 1.29 0.34 12.74
N THR A 66 0.14 -0.27 12.46
CA THR A 66 0.05 -1.65 11.98
C THR A 66 -0.65 -1.67 10.62
N VAL A 67 -0.29 -2.63 9.77
CA VAL A 67 -0.92 -2.83 8.46
C VAL A 67 -1.45 -4.24 8.35
N GLU A 68 -2.65 -4.37 7.81
CA GLU A 68 -3.27 -5.66 7.53
C GLU A 68 -3.63 -5.73 6.04
N LYS A 69 -3.27 -6.85 5.40
CA LYS A 69 -3.75 -7.18 4.06
C LYS A 69 -5.22 -7.56 4.17
N MET A 70 -6.08 -6.88 3.42
CA MET A 70 -7.49 -7.24 3.31
C MET A 70 -7.72 -8.04 2.03
N GLU A 71 -8.39 -9.18 2.16
CA GLU A 71 -8.92 -9.94 1.01
C GLU A 71 -10.28 -9.38 0.64
N ASN A 72 -10.53 -9.16 -0.66
CA ASN A 72 -11.89 -8.88 -1.13
C ASN A 72 -12.67 -10.20 -1.09
N THR A 73 -13.35 -10.48 0.01
CA THR A 73 -14.40 -11.50 0.03
C THR A 73 -15.64 -10.95 -0.65
N ASP A 74 -15.69 -11.04 -1.98
CA ASP A 74 -16.97 -11.11 -2.68
C ASP A 74 -16.88 -12.11 -3.83
N PRO A 75 -17.54 -13.28 -3.75
CA PRO A 75 -17.70 -14.14 -4.92
C PRO A 75 -18.56 -13.42 -5.98
N PRO A 76 -18.37 -13.70 -7.29
CA PRO A 76 -19.23 -13.14 -8.32
C PRO A 76 -20.63 -13.74 -8.19
N SER A 77 -21.50 -13.12 -7.40
CA SER A 77 -22.93 -13.45 -7.38
C SER A 77 -23.59 -12.83 -8.62
N PRO A 78 -24.21 -13.65 -9.50
CA PRO A 78 -24.95 -13.16 -10.66
C PRO A 78 -26.39 -12.87 -10.25
N THR A 79 -26.65 -11.89 -9.37
CA THR A 79 -28.03 -11.45 -9.12
C THR A 79 -28.13 -9.94 -8.97
N HIS A 80 -28.85 -9.37 -9.93
CA HIS A 80 -29.35 -8.00 -9.92
C HIS A 80 -30.01 -7.62 -8.59
N SER A 81 -29.50 -6.59 -7.92
CA SER A 81 -30.34 -5.72 -7.09
C SER A 81 -29.74 -4.33 -6.99
N LYS A 82 -30.55 -3.34 -7.41
CA LYS A 82 -30.28 -1.92 -7.30
C LYS A 82 -30.28 -1.50 -5.82
N ALA A 83 -29.16 -1.05 -5.29
CA ALA A 83 -29.10 -0.15 -4.14
C ALA A 83 -27.74 0.56 -4.13
N GLY A 84 -27.76 1.89 -4.05
CA GLY A 84 -26.60 2.75 -4.19
C GLY A 84 -25.59 2.62 -3.05
N SER A 85 -24.37 2.25 -3.41
CA SER A 85 -23.12 2.82 -2.91
C SER A 85 -22.01 2.19 -3.74
N SER A 86 -21.57 2.87 -4.80
CA SER A 86 -20.50 2.39 -5.67
C SER A 86 -19.14 2.55 -4.97
N VAL A 87 -18.90 1.76 -3.93
CA VAL A 87 -17.52 1.48 -3.50
C VAL A 87 -16.98 0.48 -4.52
N PRO A 88 -15.86 0.75 -5.20
CA PRO A 88 -15.36 -0.15 -6.22
C PRO A 88 -14.95 -1.47 -5.54
N ALA A 89 -15.76 -2.52 -5.73
CA ALA A 89 -15.49 -3.91 -5.35
C ALA A 89 -14.31 -4.54 -6.13
N ARG A 90 -13.34 -3.72 -6.56
CA ARG A 90 -12.20 -4.09 -7.41
C ARG A 90 -10.89 -3.44 -6.95
N GLY A 91 -10.79 -3.12 -5.66
CA GLY A 91 -9.60 -2.52 -5.08
C GLY A 91 -8.67 -3.55 -4.45
N TYR A 92 -7.36 -3.35 -4.53
CA TYR A 92 -6.41 -4.16 -3.75
C TYR A 92 -6.25 -3.53 -2.37
N LEU A 93 -7.01 -4.06 -1.42
CA LEU A 93 -7.21 -3.41 -0.12
C LEU A 93 -6.08 -3.68 0.87
N LEU A 94 -5.71 -2.63 1.60
CA LEU A 94 -4.91 -2.70 2.82
C LEU A 94 -5.56 -1.83 3.90
N ARG A 95 -5.51 -2.29 5.14
CA ARG A 95 -5.96 -1.57 6.32
C ARG A 95 -4.74 -1.04 7.07
N VAL A 96 -4.75 0.24 7.41
CA VAL A 96 -3.72 0.88 8.23
C VAL A 96 -4.35 1.33 9.53
N VAL A 97 -3.86 0.80 10.65
CA VAL A 97 -4.29 1.21 11.99
C VAL A 97 -3.22 2.09 12.60
N MET A 98 -3.61 3.29 13.00
CA MET A 98 -2.81 4.20 13.80
C MET A 98 -3.26 4.08 15.26
N GLU A 99 -2.46 3.47 16.11
CA GLU A 99 -2.75 3.35 17.54
C GLU A 99 -2.73 4.73 18.24
N ARG A 100 -1.83 5.61 17.77
CA ARG A 100 -1.79 7.03 18.14
C ARG A 100 -1.53 7.87 16.90
N ASP A 101 -2.59 8.56 16.48
CA ASP A 101 -2.55 9.55 15.42
C ASP A 101 -1.96 10.90 15.90
N SER A 102 -2.02 11.91 15.05
CA SER A 102 -1.53 13.26 15.35
C SER A 102 -2.23 13.95 16.53
N GLU A 103 -3.43 13.52 16.90
CA GLU A 103 -4.22 13.98 18.04
C GLU A 103 -4.14 12.99 19.23
N GLY A 104 -3.30 11.96 19.13
CA GLY A 104 -3.12 10.93 20.15
C GLY A 104 -4.27 9.91 20.25
N ARG A 105 -5.13 9.85 19.23
CA ARG A 105 -6.27 8.93 19.16
C ARG A 105 -5.96 7.71 18.31
N ARG A 106 -6.69 6.62 18.56
CA ARG A 106 -6.69 5.46 17.67
C ARG A 106 -7.58 5.74 16.47
N GLU A 107 -7.05 5.56 15.27
CA GLU A 107 -7.79 5.72 14.02
C GLU A 107 -7.38 4.64 13.02
N GLU A 108 -8.33 4.22 12.19
CA GLU A 108 -8.12 3.23 11.15
C GLU A 108 -8.53 3.78 9.79
N VAL A 109 -7.78 3.40 8.75
CA VAL A 109 -8.13 3.68 7.36
C VAL A 109 -8.03 2.43 6.49
N VAL A 110 -9.02 2.27 5.61
CA VAL A 110 -8.97 1.29 4.52
C VAL A 110 -8.56 2.00 3.23
N LEU A 111 -7.47 1.54 2.64
CA LEU A 111 -6.88 2.07 1.43
C LEU A 111 -6.97 1.03 0.31
N SER A 112 -7.15 1.48 -0.92
CA SER A 112 -7.11 0.63 -2.11
C SER A 112 -5.98 1.06 -3.03
N ALA A 113 -5.11 0.12 -3.36
CA ALA A 113 -4.11 0.27 -4.41
C ALA A 113 -4.68 -0.06 -5.80
N GLU A 114 -4.00 0.41 -6.84
CA GLU A 114 -4.40 0.18 -8.24
C GLU A 114 -4.06 -1.23 -8.73
N THR A 115 -2.98 -1.82 -8.21
CA THR A 115 -2.51 -3.16 -8.59
C THR A 115 -2.15 -4.02 -7.37
N LEU A 116 -2.13 -5.36 -7.54
CA LEU A 116 -1.64 -6.29 -6.51
C LEU A 116 -0.23 -5.93 -6.07
N SER A 117 0.64 -5.65 -7.05
CA SER A 117 2.04 -5.30 -6.80
C SER A 117 2.15 -3.99 -6.02
N ASP A 118 1.37 -2.96 -6.36
CA ASP A 118 1.39 -1.71 -5.61
C ASP A 118 0.91 -1.90 -4.17
N ARG A 119 -0.14 -2.70 -3.93
CA ARG A 119 -0.55 -3.10 -2.56
C ARG A 119 0.60 -3.80 -1.83
N ALA A 120 1.21 -4.80 -2.46
CA ALA A 120 2.30 -5.56 -1.84
C ALA A 120 3.49 -4.65 -1.48
N ARG A 121 3.84 -3.70 -2.35
CA ARG A 121 4.90 -2.72 -2.08
C ARG A 121 4.54 -1.75 -0.95
N TRP A 122 3.29 -1.27 -0.90
CA TRP A 122 2.83 -0.46 0.22
C TRP A 122 2.91 -1.21 1.56
N ILE A 123 2.43 -2.45 1.60
CA ILE A 123 2.52 -3.30 2.79
C ILE A 123 3.99 -3.54 3.17
N ALA A 124 4.83 -3.95 2.22
CA ALA A 124 6.25 -4.22 2.47
C ALA A 124 7.00 -2.97 2.98
N ALA A 125 6.70 -1.79 2.45
CA ALA A 125 7.30 -0.54 2.89
C ALA A 125 6.81 -0.14 4.30
N LEU A 126 5.52 -0.33 4.60
CA LEU A 126 4.96 -0.07 5.93
C LEU A 126 5.47 -1.08 6.98
N MET A 127 5.75 -2.31 6.57
CA MET A 127 6.35 -3.36 7.40
C MET A 127 7.88 -3.34 7.39
N HIS A 128 8.52 -2.42 6.66
CA HIS A 128 9.97 -2.41 6.48
C HIS A 128 10.76 -2.36 7.79
N ARG A 129 10.14 -1.87 8.88
CA ARG A 129 10.68 -1.94 10.25
C ARG A 129 11.05 -3.36 10.70
N GLU A 130 10.37 -4.41 10.22
CA GLU A 130 10.65 -5.80 10.58
C GLU A 130 11.76 -6.45 9.75
N ARG A 131 12.15 -5.86 8.60
CA ARG A 131 13.02 -6.50 7.60
C ARG A 131 14.52 -6.22 7.75
N GLU A 132 14.98 -5.62 8.85
CA GLU A 132 16.43 -5.63 9.21
C GLU A 132 16.94 -7.02 9.65
N LYS A 133 16.32 -8.11 9.20
CA LYS A 133 16.91 -9.45 9.25
C LYS A 133 17.61 -9.72 7.92
N PRO A 134 18.89 -10.13 7.94
CA PRO A 134 19.59 -10.49 6.72
C PRO A 134 18.84 -11.60 6.00
N ASP A 135 18.76 -11.48 4.69
CA ASP A 135 18.10 -12.42 3.80
C ASP A 135 18.72 -13.82 3.95
N THR A 136 18.03 -14.70 4.70
CA THR A 136 18.46 -16.09 4.93
C THR A 136 17.93 -17.03 3.85
N THR A 137 17.46 -16.54 2.71
CA THR A 137 16.90 -17.39 1.66
C THR A 137 17.96 -18.39 1.16
N PRO A 138 17.73 -19.71 1.31
CA PRO A 138 18.63 -20.70 0.78
C PRO A 138 18.58 -20.64 -0.75
N LYS A 139 19.67 -20.20 -1.38
CA LYS A 139 19.84 -20.05 -2.84
C LYS A 139 19.68 -21.36 -3.66
N GLY A 140 19.35 -22.48 -3.02
CA GLY A 140 19.39 -23.82 -3.60
C GLY A 140 18.13 -24.29 -4.34
N GLU A 141 16.97 -23.65 -4.13
CA GLU A 141 15.67 -24.15 -4.63
C GLU A 141 14.89 -23.13 -5.46
N LEU A 142 15.58 -22.37 -6.33
CA LEU A 142 14.92 -21.42 -7.22
C LEU A 142 14.51 -22.09 -8.54
N SER A 143 13.25 -21.93 -8.95
CA SER A 143 12.77 -22.44 -10.24
C SER A 143 13.20 -21.51 -11.36
N GLN A 144 13.78 -22.07 -12.42
CA GLN A 144 14.17 -21.31 -13.61
C GLN A 144 13.00 -21.27 -14.61
N VAL A 145 12.64 -20.10 -15.11
CA VAL A 145 11.55 -19.91 -16.08
C VAL A 145 11.98 -19.01 -17.24
N GLU A 146 11.48 -19.30 -18.44
CA GLU A 146 11.72 -18.50 -19.63
C GLU A 146 10.55 -17.51 -19.86
N ILE A 147 10.91 -16.27 -20.22
CA ILE A 147 9.96 -15.20 -20.50
C ILE A 147 9.39 -15.37 -21.91
N THR A 148 8.08 -15.57 -21.98
CA THR A 148 7.37 -15.76 -23.26
C THR A 148 6.89 -14.46 -23.90
N ARG A 149 6.88 -13.36 -23.15
CA ARG A 149 6.46 -12.02 -23.61
C ARG A 149 7.30 -10.95 -22.95
N ALA A 150 7.75 -9.98 -23.74
CA ALA A 150 8.49 -8.85 -23.20
C ALA A 150 7.66 -8.05 -22.19
N TYR A 151 8.31 -7.55 -21.16
CA TYR A 151 7.75 -6.71 -20.11
C TYR A 151 8.65 -5.49 -19.91
N VAL A 152 8.06 -4.30 -19.87
CA VAL A 152 8.78 -3.07 -19.57
C VAL A 152 8.49 -2.68 -18.13
N ALA A 153 9.55 -2.55 -17.33
CA ALA A 153 9.48 -2.09 -15.96
C ALA A 153 8.79 -0.72 -15.89
N LYS A 154 7.79 -0.62 -15.03
CA LYS A 154 7.03 0.59 -14.72
C LYS A 154 7.54 1.25 -13.44
N GLU A 155 8.12 0.45 -12.54
CA GLU A 155 8.63 0.90 -11.25
C GLU A 155 10.13 0.61 -11.11
N ALA A 156 10.82 1.34 -10.22
CA ALA A 156 12.28 1.31 -10.11
C ALA A 156 12.84 0.00 -9.52
N ASP A 157 12.00 -0.75 -8.82
CA ASP A 157 12.29 -2.08 -8.27
C ASP A 157 11.95 -3.22 -9.26
N GLU A 158 11.37 -2.89 -10.42
CA GLU A 158 11.06 -3.86 -11.47
C GLU A 158 12.21 -3.97 -12.48
N ILE A 159 12.34 -5.14 -13.10
CA ILE A 159 13.28 -5.41 -14.18
C ILE A 159 12.53 -5.53 -15.51
N SER A 160 13.03 -4.86 -16.54
CA SER A 160 12.50 -5.04 -17.90
C SER A 160 13.01 -6.37 -18.45
N LEU A 161 12.11 -7.16 -19.03
CA LEU A 161 12.38 -8.50 -19.54
C LEU A 161 12.06 -8.55 -21.03
N GLN A 162 12.91 -9.22 -21.79
CA GLN A 162 12.71 -9.53 -23.20
C GLN A 162 12.14 -10.93 -23.35
N GLN A 163 11.54 -11.21 -24.51
CA GLN A 163 11.21 -12.58 -24.87
C GLN A 163 12.49 -13.42 -24.89
N THR A 164 12.42 -14.68 -24.43
CA THR A 164 13.55 -15.63 -24.26
C THR A 164 14.52 -15.34 -23.11
N ASP A 165 14.30 -14.28 -22.33
CA ASP A 165 15.05 -14.11 -21.08
C ASP A 165 14.74 -15.25 -20.12
N VAL A 166 15.71 -15.62 -19.29
CA VAL A 166 15.54 -16.70 -18.32
C VAL A 166 15.80 -16.17 -16.91
N VAL A 167 14.81 -16.30 -16.02
CA VAL A 167 14.85 -15.76 -14.65
C VAL A 167 14.67 -16.86 -13.60
N LEU A 168 15.19 -16.61 -12.40
CA LEU A 168 15.01 -17.47 -11.23
C LEU A 168 13.85 -16.93 -10.39
N VAL A 169 12.91 -17.80 -10.03
CA VAL A 169 11.73 -17.47 -9.24
C VAL A 169 11.86 -18.07 -7.85
N LEU A 170 11.72 -17.23 -6.83
CA LEU A 170 11.55 -17.64 -5.43
C LEU A 170 10.10 -18.10 -5.25
N GLY A 171 9.88 -19.34 -4.79
CA GLY A 171 8.53 -19.90 -4.58
C GLY A 171 7.65 -18.99 -3.70
N GLY A 172 6.41 -18.79 -4.11
CA GLY A 172 5.58 -17.65 -3.70
C GLY A 172 5.19 -17.57 -2.22
N GLU A 173 5.12 -16.34 -1.71
CA GLU A 173 4.14 -16.00 -0.67
C GLU A 173 2.79 -15.83 -1.36
N ASP A 174 1.76 -16.55 -0.89
CA ASP A 174 0.42 -16.54 -1.47
C ASP A 174 -0.14 -15.10 -1.58
N GLY A 175 -0.60 -14.77 -2.79
CA GLY A 175 -1.03 -13.45 -3.24
C GLY A 175 -2.19 -12.83 -2.48
#